data_AF-A0A9P7Y310-F1
#
_entry.id   AF-A0A9P7Y310-F1
#
_cell.length_a   1.000
_cell.length_b   1.000
_cell.length_c   1.000
_cell.angle_alpha   90.00
_cell.angle_beta   90.00
_cell.angle_gamma   90.00
#
_symmetry.space_group_name_H-M   'P 1'
#
loop_
_entity.id
_entity.type
_entity.pdbx_description
1 polymer ?
#
loop_
_entity_poly.entity_id
_entity_poly.type
_entity_poly.pdbx_seq_one_letter_code
_entity_poly.pdbx_strand_id
1 'polypeptide(L)'
;MTTPPAPGKEPPMVSNAAFVDDTNFFAPSNPNLERITDVSSEFFRIRRIEINGKKTELLAINPTHNGTITYGGSQIKPQDKSKASRILEV
;
A
#
# COMPACT_ATOMS: atom_id res chain seq x y z
N MET A 1 16.82 17.58 24.99
CA MET A 1 16.75 16.11 24.98
C MET A 1 15.30 15.72 25.11
N THR A 2 14.67 15.29 24.02
CA THR A 2 13.26 14.85 24.01
C THR A 2 13.21 13.36 24.32
N THR A 3 12.39 13.00 25.30
CA THR A 3 12.24 11.63 25.82
C THR A 3 11.78 10.67 24.72
N PRO A 4 12.33 9.44 24.62
CA PRO A 4 11.86 8.44 23.66
C PRO A 4 10.41 8.01 23.97
N PRO A 5 9.59 7.70 22.94
CA PRO A 5 8.24 7.19 23.14
C PRO A 5 8.26 5.82 23.84
N ALA A 6 7.23 5.56 24.65
CA ALA A 6 7.13 4.32 25.42
C ALA A 6 7.06 3.06 24.52
N PRO A 7 7.68 1.93 24.91
CA PRO A 7 7.60 0.70 24.14
C PRO A 7 6.19 0.12 24.21
N GLY A 8 5.52 -0.04 23.07
CA GLY A 8 4.36 -0.94 22.97
C GLY A 8 3.11 -0.49 22.22
N LYS A 9 3.00 0.74 21.69
CA LYS A 9 1.93 1.10 20.74
C LYS A 9 2.39 2.20 19.78
N GLU A 10 3.04 1.82 18.68
CA GLU A 10 2.85 2.62 17.47
C GLU A 10 1.43 2.31 16.95
N PRO A 11 0.54 3.31 16.83
CA PRO A 11 -0.76 3.09 16.20
C PRO A 11 -0.53 2.62 14.75
N PRO A 12 -1.39 1.76 14.21
CA PRO A 12 -1.30 1.35 12.81
C PRO A 12 -1.41 2.61 11.95
N MET A 13 -0.32 3.02 11.30
CA MET A 13 -0.33 4.14 10.39
C MET A 13 -0.99 3.67 9.08
N VAL A 14 -2.33 3.61 9.09
CA VAL A 14 -3.12 3.45 7.87
C VAL A 14 -3.23 4.83 7.25
N SER A 15 -2.31 5.15 6.36
CA SER A 15 -2.46 6.29 5.47
C SER A 15 -3.02 5.73 4.17
N ASN A 16 -4.31 5.93 3.95
CA ASN A 16 -4.95 5.66 2.68
C ASN A 16 -5.55 6.96 2.15
N ALA A 17 -5.66 7.03 0.83
CA ALA A 17 -6.43 8.06 0.17
C ALA A 17 -7.32 7.37 -0.85
N ALA A 18 -8.59 7.77 -0.91
CA ALA A 18 -9.57 7.14 -1.77
C ALA A 18 -10.41 8.21 -2.44
N PHE A 19 -10.62 8.05 -3.75
CA PHE A 19 -11.46 8.91 -4.55
C PHE A 19 -12.27 8.06 -5.52
N VAL A 20 -13.59 8.05 -5.35
CA VAL A 20 -14.52 7.21 -6.12
C VAL A 20 -14.15 5.72 -6.01
N ASP A 21 -13.63 5.12 -7.07
CA ASP A 21 -13.24 3.71 -7.18
C ASP A 21 -11.72 3.50 -7.04
N ASP A 22 -10.94 4.57 -7.02
CA ASP A 22 -9.50 4.53 -6.81
C ASP A 22 -9.16 4.58 -5.33
N THR A 23 -8.21 3.73 -4.90
CA THR A 23 -7.70 3.70 -3.53
C THR A 23 -6.19 3.53 -3.54
N ASN A 24 -5.51 4.48 -2.89
CA ASN A 24 -4.07 4.49 -2.67
C ASN A 24 -3.78 4.06 -1.23
N PHE A 25 -2.82 3.14 -1.06
CA PHE A 25 -2.31 2.72 0.25
C PHE A 25 -0.87 3.19 0.41
N PHE A 26 -0.58 3.81 1.56
CA PHE A 26 0.74 4.27 1.92
C PHE A 26 1.21 3.53 3.18
N ALA A 27 2.42 2.97 3.10
CA ALA A 27 3.02 2.23 4.20
C ALA A 27 4.53 2.48 4.24
N PRO A 28 5.17 2.42 5.43
CA PRO A 28 6.60 2.67 5.56
C PRO A 28 7.47 1.50 5.08
N SER A 29 6.89 0.33 4.83
CA SER A 29 7.61 -0.88 4.43
C SER A 29 6.69 -1.82 3.63
N ASN A 30 7.30 -2.71 2.85
CA ASN A 30 6.57 -3.74 2.11
C ASN A 30 5.77 -4.68 3.05
N PRO A 31 6.31 -5.20 4.18
CA PRO A 31 5.51 -6.00 5.11
C PRO A 31 4.32 -5.27 5.72
N ASN A 32 4.43 -3.95 5.96
CA ASN A 32 3.31 -3.16 6.44
C ASN A 32 2.25 -2.98 5.34
N LEU A 33 2.68 -2.77 4.10
CA LEU A 33 1.78 -2.68 2.96
C LEU A 33 1.05 -4.00 2.72
N GLU A 34 1.74 -5.14 2.81
CA GLU A 34 1.12 -6.48 2.68
C GLU A 34 0.00 -6.69 3.71
N ARG A 35 0.21 -6.32 4.97
CA ARG A 35 -0.86 -6.38 5.99
C ARG A 35 -2.07 -5.52 5.62
N ILE A 36 -1.84 -4.33 5.06
CA ILE A 36 -2.93 -3.45 4.61
C ILE A 36 -3.66 -4.08 3.43
N THR A 37 -2.93 -4.62 2.45
CA THR A 37 -3.52 -5.22 1.25
C THR A 37 -4.24 -6.52 1.54
N ASP A 38 -3.80 -7.31 2.52
CA ASP A 38 -4.50 -8.51 2.98
C ASP A 38 -5.87 -8.19 3.57
N VAL A 39 -5.92 -7.25 4.54
CA VAL A 39 -7.18 -6.81 5.17
C VAL A 39 -8.10 -6.17 4.13
N SER A 40 -7.55 -5.33 3.25
CA SER A 40 -8.32 -4.66 2.21
C SER A 40 -8.88 -5.64 1.20
N SER A 41 -8.10 -6.64 0.79
CA SER A 41 -8.56 -7.70 -0.13
C SER A 41 -9.74 -8.48 0.44
N GLU A 42 -9.70 -8.81 1.73
CA GLU A 42 -10.82 -9.46 2.39
C GLU A 42 -12.07 -8.57 2.43
N PHE A 43 -11.91 -7.29 2.81
CA PHE A 43 -13.00 -6.33 2.85
C PHE A 43 -13.66 -6.16 1.48
N PHE A 44 -12.87 -5.94 0.42
CA PHE A 44 -13.38 -5.78 -0.93
C PHE A 44 -14.07 -7.06 -1.43
N ARG A 45 -13.53 -8.24 -1.13
CA ARG A 45 -14.17 -9.52 -1.43
C ARG A 45 -15.55 -9.65 -0.78
N ILE A 46 -15.69 -9.31 0.51
CA ILE A 46 -16.99 -9.33 1.22
C ILE A 46 -17.99 -8.40 0.54
N ARG A 47 -17.53 -7.24 0.05
CA ARG A 47 -18.35 -6.26 -0.67
C ARG A 47 -18.56 -6.59 -2.15
N ARG A 48 -18.04 -7.73 -2.63
CA ARG A 48 -18.07 -8.13 -4.05
C ARG A 48 -17.44 -7.08 -4.98
N ILE A 49 -16.45 -6.36 -4.46
CA ILE A 49 -15.60 -5.45 -5.21
C ILE A 49 -14.39 -6.24 -5.69
N GLU A 50 -14.17 -6.27 -7.00
CA GLU A 50 -13.05 -6.97 -7.62
C GLU A 50 -11.86 -6.02 -7.76
N ILE A 51 -10.71 -6.44 -7.23
CA ILE A 51 -9.45 -5.71 -7.38
C ILE A 51 -8.78 -6.17 -8.68
N ASN A 52 -8.49 -5.23 -9.58
CA ASN A 52 -7.76 -5.53 -10.81
C ASN A 52 -6.25 -5.29 -10.63
N GLY A 53 -5.54 -6.34 -10.19
CA GLY A 53 -4.09 -6.27 -9.97
C GLY A 53 -3.26 -5.93 -11.22
N LYS A 54 -3.80 -6.06 -12.45
CA LYS A 54 -3.12 -5.62 -13.67
C LYS A 54 -3.13 -4.09 -13.85
N LYS A 55 -4.07 -3.41 -13.20
CA LYS A 55 -4.19 -1.94 -13.20
C LYS A 55 -3.58 -1.31 -11.95
N THR A 56 -3.31 -2.10 -10.92
CA THR A 56 -2.68 -1.61 -9.70
C THR A 56 -1.16 -1.48 -9.88
N GLU A 57 -0.60 -0.36 -9.42
CA GLU A 57 0.84 -0.11 -9.44
C GLU A 57 1.40 -0.09 -8.01
N LEU A 58 2.60 -0.65 -7.82
CA LEU A 58 3.36 -0.50 -6.57
C LEU A 58 4.47 0.52 -6.78
N LEU A 59 4.39 1.64 -6.06
CA LEU A 59 5.43 2.65 -6.05
C LEU A 59 6.30 2.49 -4.81
N ALA A 60 7.58 2.16 -5.03
CA ALA A 60 8.56 2.06 -3.96
C ALA A 60 9.47 3.29 -3.98
N ILE A 61 9.36 4.14 -2.96
CA ILE A 61 10.15 5.37 -2.83
C ILE A 61 11.39 5.06 -1.99
N ASN A 62 12.59 5.31 -2.56
CA ASN A 62 13.88 5.00 -1.94
C ASN A 62 13.97 3.57 -1.36
N PRO A 63 13.64 2.52 -2.14
CA PRO A 63 13.63 1.16 -1.62
C PRO A 63 15.05 0.72 -1.27
N THR A 64 15.22 0.18 -0.06
CA THR A 64 16.39 -0.62 0.31
C THR A 64 16.28 -2.05 -0.24
N HIS A 65 15.06 -2.54 -0.43
CA HIS A 65 14.74 -3.83 -1.03
C HIS A 65 13.54 -3.72 -1.96
N ASN A 66 13.63 -4.38 -3.12
CA ASN A 66 12.52 -4.47 -4.09
C ASN A 66 11.68 -5.71 -3.78
N GLY A 67 10.74 -5.57 -2.85
CA GLY A 67 9.75 -6.61 -2.54
C GLY A 67 8.53 -6.53 -3.46
N THR A 68 7.96 -7.68 -3.81
CA THR A 68 6.62 -7.79 -4.42
C THR A 68 5.58 -7.76 -3.30
N ILE A 69 4.36 -7.34 -3.56
CA ILE A 69 3.22 -7.50 -2.62
C ILE A 69 2.14 -8.37 -3.25
N THR A 70 1.27 -8.94 -2.42
CA THR A 70 0.03 -9.58 -2.89
C THR A 70 -1.16 -8.68 -2.62
N TYR A 71 -1.99 -8.43 -3.63
CA TYR A 71 -3.22 -7.65 -3.50
C TYR A 71 -4.29 -8.16 -4.47
N GLY A 72 -5.50 -8.42 -3.95
CA GLY A 72 -6.59 -8.96 -4.77
C GLY A 72 -6.26 -10.30 -5.45
N GLY A 73 -5.40 -11.12 -4.83
CA GLY A 73 -4.92 -12.38 -5.43
C GLY A 73 -3.86 -12.21 -6.54
N SER A 74 -3.43 -11.00 -6.83
CA SER A 74 -2.37 -10.70 -7.80
C SER A 74 -1.06 -10.35 -7.11
N GLN A 75 0.07 -10.77 -7.69
CA GLN A 75 1.39 -10.29 -7.28
C GLN A 75 1.74 -8.99 -8.02
N ILE A 76 2.04 -7.94 -7.26
CA ILE A 76 2.34 -6.61 -7.79
C ILE A 76 3.80 -6.29 -7.49
N LYS A 77 4.58 -6.09 -8.56
CA LYS A 77 5.99 -5.72 -8.48
C LYS A 77 6.16 -4.21 -8.42
N PRO A 78 7.22 -3.70 -7.77
CA PRO A 78 7.55 -2.28 -7.82
C PRO A 78 7.75 -1.81 -9.26
N GLN A 79 7.28 -0.60 -9.56
CA GLN A 79 7.47 0.03 -10.85
C GLN A 79 8.96 0.31 -11.12
N ASP A 80 9.37 0.20 -12.38
CA ASP A 80 10.75 0.53 -12.79
C ASP A 80 11.06 2.02 -12.62
N LYS A 81 12.30 2.32 -12.19
CA LYS A 81 12.77 3.70 -11.92
C LYS A 81 12.70 4.64 -13.14
N SER A 82 12.62 4.10 -14.35
CA SER A 82 12.54 4.87 -15.60
C SER A 82 11.13 5.37 -15.91
N LYS A 83 10.10 4.87 -15.23
CA LYS A 83 8.71 5.26 -15.47
C LYS A 83 8.34 6.41 -14.53
N ALA A 84 8.00 7.56 -15.11
CA ALA A 84 7.50 8.69 -14.32
C ALA A 84 6.10 8.39 -13.81
N SER A 85 5.90 8.55 -12.50
CA SER A 85 4.60 8.44 -11.83
C SER A 85 4.23 9.78 -11.22
N ARG A 86 2.97 10.18 -11.39
CA ARG A 86 2.40 11.41 -10.83
C ARG A 86 1.15 11.03 -10.07
N ILE A 87 1.05 11.47 -8.82
CA ILE A 87 -0.16 11.34 -8.01
C ILE A 87 -0.72 12.75 -7.90
N LEU A 88 -1.90 12.97 -8.49
CA LEU A 88 -2.68 14.19 -8.33
C LEU A 88 -4.02 13.77 -7.74
N GLU A 89 -4.21 14.01 -6.45
CA GLU A 89 -5.52 13.94 -5.81
C GLU A 89 -6.06 15.38 -5.79
N VAL A 90 -7.24 15.58 -6.41
CA VAL A 90 -7.92 16.88 -6.54
C VAL A 90 -9.10 16.93 -5.58
#